data_AF-A0A2G5T9G4-F1
#
_entry.id   AF-A0A2G5T9G4-F1
#
_cell.length_a   1.000
_cell.length_b   1.000
_cell.length_c   1.000
_cell.angle_alpha   90.00
_cell.angle_beta   90.00
_cell.angle_gamma   90.00
#
_symmetry.space_group_name_H-M   'P 1'
#
loop_
_entity.id
_entity.type
_entity.pdbx_description
1 polymer ?
#
loop_
_entity_poly.entity_id
_entity_poly.type
_entity_poly.pdbx_seq_one_letter_code
_entity_poly.pdbx_strand_id
1 'polypeptide(L)'
;MLFNQYSDIPVFELQSYFAKVSVFKGSIGFEQSKYASIEFLAGLKSIECEPSFGDIENISAELSVVETDFESLSFLKNLKTIRGSAYTDLYDIDIRKNWNLTRFGIPLLRNLIPRKPIFRANFEANHDDFCFTSDEFKVFLENKVVFGNLNAKLCENDTSACVFKNMKDLKSNCSEIQGNISINSGDDVYIEKLKSVRFVWGSLTVQDTNITDLSFLESLEYAVSLNSSIIPIRLISNKMLESAKLPNLKRVFSQTQYQISFENSGNGFLNSAACLDLMQNTTDTVVIVDGKQCEVIDRTKDQEGNNYGFGKFSMANFLWIIFFIMFAE
;
A
#
# COMPACT_ATOMS: atom_id res chain seq x y z
N MET A 1 22.31 33.96 5.03
CA MET A 1 22.90 35.32 4.94
C MET A 1 23.95 35.30 3.86
N LEU A 2 23.83 36.20 2.87
CA LEU A 2 24.73 36.25 1.72
C LEU A 2 25.39 37.63 1.66
N PHE A 3 26.72 37.68 1.63
CA PHE A 3 27.50 38.90 1.43
C PHE A 3 27.99 38.96 -0.01
N ASN A 4 27.64 40.01 -0.74
CA ASN A 4 28.02 40.16 -2.14
C ASN A 4 28.55 41.54 -2.51
N GLN A 5 28.75 41.82 -3.80
CA GLN A 5 29.27 43.11 -4.29
C GLN A 5 28.40 44.33 -3.92
N TYR A 6 27.14 44.10 -3.54
CA TYR A 6 26.20 45.11 -3.10
C TYR A 6 26.13 45.25 -1.56
N SER A 7 26.80 44.39 -0.81
CA SER A 7 26.89 44.53 0.65
C SER A 7 27.81 45.70 1.02
N ASP A 8 27.26 46.69 1.71
CA ASP A 8 27.90 47.98 1.99
C ASP A 8 28.04 48.29 3.49
N ILE A 9 27.62 47.38 4.37
CA ILE A 9 27.75 47.51 5.82
C ILE A 9 29.23 47.40 6.22
N PRO A 10 29.84 48.38 6.90
CA PRO A 10 31.25 48.29 7.31
C PRO A 10 31.56 47.13 8.28
N VAL A 11 32.79 46.61 8.24
CA VAL A 11 33.23 45.46 9.08
C VAL A 11 33.04 45.74 10.59
N PHE A 12 33.31 46.96 11.06
CA PHE A 12 33.15 47.30 12.48
C PHE A 12 31.68 47.26 12.95
N GLU A 13 30.74 47.53 12.04
CA GLU A 13 29.31 47.47 12.33
C GLU A 13 28.84 46.01 12.36
N LEU A 14 29.33 45.20 11.41
CA LEU A 14 29.13 43.75 11.43
C LEU A 14 29.69 43.11 12.72
N GLN A 15 30.84 43.56 13.22
CA GLN A 15 31.39 43.09 14.50
C GLN A 15 30.43 43.36 15.66
N SER A 16 29.78 44.52 15.68
CA SER A 16 28.77 44.84 16.69
C SER A 16 27.55 43.91 16.58
N TYR A 17 27.07 43.65 15.36
CA TYR A 17 25.95 42.74 15.11
C TYR A 17 26.25 41.29 15.53
N PHE A 18 27.49 40.83 15.33
CA PHE A 18 27.90 39.46 15.65
C PHE A 18 28.50 39.30 17.06
N ALA A 19 28.69 40.37 17.82
CA ALA A 19 29.37 40.36 19.12
C ALA A 19 28.76 39.40 20.16
N LYS A 20 27.44 39.11 20.05
CA LYS A 20 26.71 38.21 20.97
C LYS A 20 26.24 36.92 20.29
N VAL A 21 26.56 36.72 19.01
CA VAL A 21 26.15 35.53 18.26
C VAL A 21 27.23 34.47 18.40
N SER A 22 26.91 33.36 19.07
CA SER A 22 27.81 32.21 19.22
C SER A 22 27.37 30.98 18.42
N VAL A 23 26.09 30.92 18.02
CA VAL A 23 25.54 29.91 17.12
C VAL A 23 24.77 30.64 16.05
N PHE A 24 25.09 30.41 14.78
CA PHE A 24 24.38 30.99 13.64
C PHE A 24 23.48 29.93 12.99
N LYS A 25 22.18 30.20 12.87
CA LYS A 25 21.23 29.29 12.21
C LYS A 25 20.99 29.70 10.75
N GLY A 26 21.23 28.77 9.83
CA GLY A 26 21.16 28.97 8.38
C GLY A 26 22.55 28.94 7.72
N SER A 27 22.63 29.41 6.48
CA SER A 27 23.86 29.47 5.70
C SER A 27 24.52 30.86 5.73
N ILE A 28 25.86 30.92 5.70
CA ILE A 28 26.64 32.14 5.46
C ILE A 28 27.39 31.96 4.15
N GLY A 29 27.16 32.83 3.17
CA GLY A 29 27.84 32.80 1.86
C GLY A 29 28.52 34.13 1.54
N PHE A 30 29.60 34.07 0.77
CA PHE A 30 30.33 35.23 0.25
C PHE A 30 30.50 35.08 -1.26
N GLU A 31 29.92 35.99 -2.05
CA GLU A 31 29.92 35.92 -3.51
C GLU A 31 30.26 37.30 -4.11
N GLN A 32 31.38 37.44 -4.83
CA GLN A 32 31.82 38.73 -5.37
C GLN A 32 31.91 39.84 -4.29
N SER A 33 32.17 39.47 -3.03
CA SER A 33 32.14 40.39 -1.90
C SER A 33 33.32 41.38 -1.89
N LYS A 34 33.08 42.57 -1.34
CA LYS A 34 34.11 43.62 -1.11
C LYS A 34 34.79 43.51 0.26
N TYR A 35 34.39 42.58 1.12
CA TYR A 35 34.98 42.44 2.46
C TYR A 35 36.37 41.80 2.39
N ALA A 36 37.38 42.53 2.88
CA ALA A 36 38.76 42.04 2.97
C ALA A 36 39.00 41.10 4.17
N SER A 37 38.06 41.05 5.13
CA SER A 37 38.13 40.21 6.33
C SER A 37 36.74 39.76 6.75
N ILE A 38 36.67 38.57 7.35
CA ILE A 38 35.46 37.98 7.96
C ILE A 38 35.58 37.90 9.49
N GLU A 39 36.48 38.69 10.08
CA GLU A 39 36.74 38.70 11.53
C GLU A 39 35.52 39.00 12.40
N PHE A 40 34.49 39.64 11.83
CA PHE A 40 33.21 39.83 12.51
C PHE A 40 32.52 38.50 12.87
N LEU A 41 32.87 37.39 12.22
CA LEU A 41 32.38 36.04 12.54
C LEU A 41 33.19 35.35 13.65
N ALA A 42 34.27 35.95 14.18
CA ALA A 42 35.19 35.29 15.11
C ALA A 42 34.53 34.83 16.44
N GLY A 43 33.38 35.39 16.81
CA GLY A 43 32.60 34.97 17.97
C GLY A 43 31.74 33.72 17.76
N LEU A 44 31.58 33.25 16.52
CA LEU A 44 30.79 32.06 16.21
C LEU A 44 31.52 30.78 16.62
N LYS A 45 30.81 29.90 17.32
CA LYS A 45 31.24 28.55 17.72
C LYS A 45 30.71 27.48 16.78
N SER A 46 29.50 27.64 16.26
CA SER A 46 28.89 26.73 15.29
C SER A 46 28.00 27.48 14.29
N ILE A 47 27.89 26.90 13.09
CA ILE A 47 26.90 27.27 12.07
C ILE A 47 25.99 26.05 11.93
N GLU A 48 24.72 26.21 12.27
CA GLU A 48 23.69 25.18 12.18
C GLU A 48 22.86 25.44 10.93
N CYS A 49 23.08 24.68 9.87
CA CYS A 49 22.30 24.82 8.63
C CYS A 49 20.90 24.20 8.79
N GLU A 50 19.87 25.05 8.86
CA GLU A 50 18.42 24.73 8.78
C GLU A 50 17.82 23.81 9.88
N PRO A 51 16.49 23.83 10.08
CA PRO A 51 15.87 22.96 11.08
C PRO A 51 16.14 21.51 10.66
N SER A 52 16.37 20.64 11.63
CA SER A 52 16.47 19.23 11.31
C SER A 52 15.16 18.81 10.64
N PHE A 53 15.17 18.36 9.38
CA PHE A 53 13.99 17.71 8.77
C PHE A 53 13.52 16.51 9.62
N GLY A 54 14.41 16.02 10.49
CA GLY A 54 14.12 15.09 11.55
C GLY A 54 13.08 15.56 12.57
N ASP A 55 12.69 16.82 12.68
CA ASP A 55 11.64 17.27 13.62
C ASP A 55 10.24 17.35 12.98
N ILE A 56 10.11 17.07 11.69
CA ILE A 56 8.83 17.14 10.99
C ILE A 56 7.94 15.98 11.44
N GLU A 57 6.93 16.29 12.24
CA GLU A 57 5.95 15.30 12.69
C GLU A 57 4.67 15.28 11.83
N ASN A 58 4.36 16.38 11.14
CA ASN A 58 3.10 16.52 10.41
C ASN A 58 3.29 17.25 9.09
N ILE A 59 2.75 16.69 8.02
CA ILE A 59 2.58 17.32 6.72
C ILE A 59 1.09 17.58 6.50
N SER A 60 0.74 18.75 5.95
CA SER A 60 -0.64 19.11 5.58
C SER A 60 -0.72 19.60 4.14
N ALA A 61 -0.12 18.83 3.26
CA ALA A 61 -0.02 19.02 1.82
C ALA A 61 0.31 17.67 1.17
N GLU A 62 0.44 17.67 -0.15
CA GLU A 62 1.05 16.54 -0.87
C GLU A 62 2.51 16.34 -0.41
N LEU A 63 2.91 15.08 -0.21
CA LEU A 63 4.31 14.69 -0.07
C LEU A 63 4.82 14.23 -1.44
N SER A 64 5.62 15.07 -2.11
CA SER A 64 6.20 14.78 -3.42
C SER A 64 7.71 14.60 -3.32
N VAL A 65 8.23 13.47 -3.80
CA VAL A 65 9.67 13.16 -3.89
C VAL A 65 9.94 12.61 -5.29
N VAL A 66 10.47 13.46 -6.16
CA VAL A 66 10.56 13.18 -7.60
C VAL A 66 11.96 13.49 -8.12
N GLU A 67 12.53 12.55 -8.87
CA GLU A 67 13.82 12.73 -9.57
C GLU A 67 14.95 13.20 -8.62
N THR A 68 15.04 12.54 -7.45
CA THR A 68 16.06 12.81 -6.43
C THR A 68 17.09 11.70 -6.34
N ASP A 69 18.27 12.02 -5.78
CA ASP A 69 19.35 11.07 -5.50
C ASP A 69 19.26 10.45 -4.09
N PHE A 70 18.11 10.58 -3.41
CA PHE A 70 17.95 10.05 -2.07
C PHE A 70 17.99 8.52 -2.07
N GLU A 71 18.78 7.95 -1.15
CA GLU A 71 18.78 6.50 -0.92
C GLU A 71 17.61 6.06 -0.02
N SER A 72 17.15 6.95 0.86
CA SER A 72 16.04 6.71 1.78
C SER A 72 15.33 8.00 2.21
N LEU A 73 14.04 7.90 2.59
CA LEU A 73 13.31 9.01 3.25
C LEU A 73 13.47 9.01 4.77
N SER A 74 14.49 8.33 5.32
CA SER A 74 14.76 8.26 6.77
C SER A 74 15.03 9.60 7.45
N PHE A 75 15.31 10.66 6.68
CA PHE A 75 15.33 12.03 7.19
C PHE A 75 13.94 12.50 7.70
N LEU A 76 12.85 11.84 7.29
CA LEU A 76 11.48 12.03 7.78
C LEU A 76 11.10 11.03 8.88
N LYS A 77 12.05 10.37 9.55
CA LYS A 77 11.76 9.30 10.53
C LYS A 77 10.77 9.64 11.64
N ASN A 78 10.61 10.93 11.97
CA ASN A 78 9.68 11.39 13.00
C ASN A 78 8.29 11.77 12.46
N LEU A 79 8.08 11.73 11.14
CA LEU A 79 6.80 12.02 10.51
C LEU A 79 5.73 11.05 11.01
N LYS A 80 4.59 11.63 11.39
CA LYS A 80 3.46 10.92 12.02
C LYS A 80 2.20 10.97 11.19
N THR A 81 1.95 12.13 10.60
CA THR A 81 0.70 12.41 9.91
C THR A 81 0.99 13.06 8.58
N ILE A 82 0.36 12.54 7.53
CA ILE A 82 0.21 13.24 6.26
C ILE A 82 -1.27 13.51 6.10
N ARG A 83 -1.64 14.79 6.11
CA ARG A 83 -2.97 15.23 5.72
C ARG A 83 -2.90 15.66 4.25
N GLY A 84 -3.64 14.96 3.41
CA GLY A 84 -3.65 15.11 1.96
C GLY A 84 -3.96 16.53 1.48
N SER A 85 -3.76 16.74 0.18
CA SER A 85 -3.99 18.05 -0.44
C SER A 85 -5.47 18.22 -0.79
N ALA A 86 -6.00 19.44 -0.59
CA ALA A 86 -7.31 19.78 -1.14
C ALA A 86 -7.23 20.15 -2.63
N TYR A 87 -6.02 20.39 -3.16
CA TYR A 87 -5.81 21.08 -4.43
C TYR A 87 -5.13 20.23 -5.51
N THR A 88 -4.62 19.03 -5.18
CA THR A 88 -3.93 18.16 -6.14
C THR A 88 -4.86 16.99 -6.48
N ASP A 89 -5.15 16.78 -7.76
CA ASP A 89 -6.20 15.82 -8.17
C ASP A 89 -5.73 14.37 -8.30
N LEU A 90 -4.42 14.11 -8.18
CA LEU A 90 -3.85 12.80 -8.45
C LEU A 90 -3.43 12.07 -7.17
N TYR A 91 -2.40 12.54 -6.46
CA TYR A 91 -1.79 11.82 -5.34
C TYR A 91 -1.54 12.73 -4.13
N ASP A 92 -1.77 12.19 -2.94
CA ASP A 92 -1.38 12.81 -1.67
C ASP A 92 0.07 12.47 -1.29
N ILE A 93 0.58 11.34 -1.81
CA ILE A 93 1.99 10.95 -1.78
C ILE A 93 2.40 10.60 -3.21
N ASP A 94 3.34 11.33 -3.80
CA ASP A 94 3.92 11.02 -5.12
C ASP A 94 5.43 10.82 -4.99
N ILE A 95 5.87 9.56 -5.02
CA ILE A 95 7.29 9.19 -4.92
C ILE A 95 7.68 8.44 -6.19
N ARG A 96 8.34 9.13 -7.12
CA ARG A 96 8.63 8.56 -8.43
C ARG A 96 9.96 8.98 -9.04
N LYS A 97 10.50 8.12 -9.91
CA LYS A 97 11.75 8.36 -10.66
C LYS A 97 12.96 8.61 -9.77
N ASN A 98 13.00 8.03 -8.57
CA ASN A 98 14.15 8.13 -7.67
C ASN A 98 14.99 6.86 -7.79
N TRP A 99 15.93 6.86 -8.73
CA TRP A 99 16.68 5.66 -9.11
C TRP A 99 17.60 5.13 -8.02
N ASN A 100 17.98 5.93 -7.02
CA ASN A 100 18.79 5.49 -5.87
C ASN A 100 17.94 5.13 -4.64
N LEU A 101 16.63 5.40 -4.65
CA LEU A 101 15.77 5.27 -3.48
C LEU A 101 15.40 3.81 -3.23
N THR A 102 16.10 3.18 -2.29
CA THR A 102 15.91 1.76 -1.92
C THR A 102 15.01 1.57 -0.72
N ARG A 103 14.73 2.62 0.06
CA ARG A 103 14.03 2.45 1.34
C ARG A 103 13.05 3.59 1.64
N PHE A 104 11.77 3.25 1.89
CA PHE A 104 10.78 4.22 2.37
C PHE A 104 11.22 4.89 3.67
N GLY A 105 11.44 4.14 4.75
CA GLY A 105 12.16 4.61 5.93
C GLY A 105 11.43 5.65 6.78
N ILE A 106 10.09 5.64 6.81
CA ILE A 106 9.28 6.53 7.65
C ILE A 106 8.56 5.70 8.72
N PRO A 107 9.31 5.11 9.68
CA PRO A 107 8.83 4.04 10.55
C PRO A 107 7.74 4.47 11.51
N LEU A 108 7.65 5.77 11.81
CA LEU A 108 6.63 6.24 12.72
C LEU A 108 5.31 6.54 11.99
N LEU A 109 5.25 6.76 10.67
CA LEU A 109 4.04 7.18 9.97
C LEU A 109 2.81 6.35 10.36
N ARG A 110 1.67 7.00 10.61
CA ARG A 110 0.50 6.34 11.21
C ARG A 110 -0.85 6.88 10.74
N ASN A 111 -0.92 8.18 10.46
CA ASN A 111 -2.17 8.82 10.04
C ASN A 111 -2.05 9.33 8.61
N LEU A 112 -2.87 8.80 7.71
CA LEU A 112 -3.02 9.28 6.34
C LEU A 112 -4.44 9.82 6.19
N ILE A 113 -4.57 11.14 6.36
CA ILE A 113 -5.88 11.80 6.47
C ILE A 113 -6.22 12.40 5.11
N PRO A 114 -7.20 11.85 4.36
CA PRO A 114 -7.56 12.42 3.09
C PRO A 114 -8.31 13.74 3.28
N ARG A 115 -8.08 14.71 2.40
CA ARG A 115 -8.94 15.90 2.26
C ARG A 115 -9.98 15.75 1.15
N LYS A 116 -10.02 14.57 0.53
CA LYS A 116 -10.91 14.11 -0.53
C LYS A 116 -11.55 12.78 -0.09
N PRO A 117 -12.45 12.15 -0.86
CA PRO A 117 -13.04 10.87 -0.46
C PRO A 117 -12.02 9.73 -0.26
N ILE A 118 -10.86 9.82 -0.92
CA ILE A 118 -9.86 8.76 -0.98
C ILE A 118 -8.47 9.37 -0.78
N PHE A 119 -7.63 8.73 0.04
CA PHE A 119 -6.20 9.04 0.13
C PHE A 119 -5.47 8.26 -0.97
N ARG A 120 -4.72 8.95 -1.83
CA ARG A 120 -4.03 8.32 -2.97
C ARG A 120 -2.53 8.38 -2.83
N ALA A 121 -1.85 7.29 -3.16
CA ALA A 121 -0.39 7.23 -3.18
C ALA A 121 0.14 6.66 -4.50
N ASN A 122 1.30 7.16 -4.93
CA ASN A 122 2.02 6.70 -6.11
C ASN A 122 3.46 6.40 -5.76
N PHE A 123 3.90 5.18 -6.11
CA PHE A 123 5.29 4.74 -6.01
C PHE A 123 5.68 4.15 -7.36
N GLU A 124 6.39 4.91 -8.18
CA GLU A 124 6.61 4.57 -9.59
C GLU A 124 8.06 4.79 -10.02
N ALA A 125 8.66 3.82 -10.71
CA ALA A 125 10.01 3.96 -11.28
C ALA A 125 11.08 4.43 -10.26
N ASN A 126 11.00 3.98 -9.01
CA ASN A 126 12.09 4.12 -8.04
C ASN A 126 13.11 2.98 -8.23
N HIS A 127 14.16 2.92 -7.42
CA HIS A 127 15.11 1.79 -7.46
C HIS A 127 14.36 0.43 -7.40
N ASP A 128 14.84 -0.59 -8.12
CA ASP A 128 14.20 -1.92 -8.18
C ASP A 128 14.09 -2.61 -6.81
N ASP A 129 14.94 -2.21 -5.86
CA ASP A 129 14.96 -2.67 -4.47
C ASP A 129 14.22 -1.75 -3.49
N PHE A 130 13.49 -0.74 -3.99
CA PHE A 130 12.64 0.10 -3.16
C PHE A 130 11.69 -0.76 -2.31
N CYS A 131 11.81 -0.68 -0.99
CA CYS A 131 11.04 -1.54 -0.08
C CYS A 131 10.40 -0.81 1.11
N PHE A 132 9.28 -1.41 1.54
CA PHE A 132 8.59 -1.13 2.81
C PHE A 132 8.86 -2.25 3.81
N THR A 133 8.95 -1.92 5.09
CA THR A 133 8.69 -2.91 6.15
C THR A 133 7.18 -3.18 6.23
N SER A 134 6.79 -4.33 6.79
CA SER A 134 5.39 -4.71 7.03
C SER A 134 4.66 -3.63 7.81
N ASP A 135 5.27 -3.13 8.87
CA ASP A 135 4.68 -2.11 9.73
C ASP A 135 4.42 -0.81 8.98
N GLU A 136 5.33 -0.37 8.11
CA GLU A 136 5.08 0.78 7.24
C GLU A 136 3.97 0.49 6.21
N PHE A 137 3.95 -0.70 5.62
CA PHE A 137 2.95 -1.05 4.61
C PHE A 137 1.54 -1.18 5.21
N LYS A 138 1.43 -1.70 6.44
CA LYS A 138 0.17 -1.78 7.21
C LYS A 138 -0.52 -0.43 7.33
N VAL A 139 0.25 0.65 7.49
CA VAL A 139 -0.30 2.01 7.58
C VAL A 139 -1.14 2.35 6.35
N PHE A 140 -0.68 1.98 5.15
CA PHE A 140 -1.43 2.20 3.91
C PHE A 140 -2.67 1.31 3.82
N LEU A 141 -2.60 0.06 4.29
CA LEU A 141 -3.73 -0.86 4.31
C LEU A 141 -4.82 -0.40 5.28
N GLU A 142 -4.44 -0.02 6.50
CA GLU A 142 -5.33 0.40 7.58
C GLU A 142 -5.98 1.76 7.31
N ASN A 143 -5.25 2.68 6.68
CA ASN A 143 -5.79 3.97 6.22
C ASN A 143 -6.50 3.86 4.85
N LYS A 144 -6.72 2.64 4.33
CA LYS A 144 -7.46 2.37 3.08
C LYS A 144 -6.94 3.18 1.88
N VAL A 145 -5.62 3.26 1.75
CA VAL A 145 -4.98 3.99 0.65
C VAL A 145 -5.23 3.27 -0.67
N VAL A 146 -5.55 4.06 -1.69
CA VAL A 146 -5.62 3.62 -3.08
C VAL A 146 -4.31 3.96 -3.76
N PHE A 147 -3.70 2.97 -4.39
CA PHE A 147 -2.44 3.14 -5.10
C PHE A 147 -2.69 3.40 -6.58
N GLY A 148 -2.04 4.42 -7.15
CA GLY A 148 -1.95 4.60 -8.60
C GLY A 148 -1.00 3.57 -9.20
N ASN A 149 0.29 3.76 -8.94
CA ASN A 149 1.32 2.73 -9.12
C ASN A 149 1.95 2.34 -7.78
N LEU A 150 2.44 1.10 -7.71
CA LEU A 150 3.18 0.58 -6.57
C LEU A 150 4.31 -0.35 -7.06
N ASN A 151 5.45 0.21 -7.43
CA ASN A 151 6.67 -0.54 -7.71
C ASN A 151 7.50 -0.60 -6.43
N ALA A 152 7.24 -1.61 -5.59
CA ALA A 152 7.93 -1.80 -4.33
C ALA A 152 7.93 -3.26 -3.87
N LYS A 153 8.84 -3.60 -2.96
CA LYS A 153 8.96 -4.91 -2.31
C LYS A 153 8.74 -4.79 -0.79
N LEU A 154 8.62 -5.93 -0.11
CA LEU A 154 8.84 -6.01 1.33
C LEU A 154 10.34 -6.13 1.61
N CYS A 155 10.83 -5.46 2.63
CA CYS A 155 12.24 -5.55 3.02
C CYS A 155 12.56 -6.95 3.62
N GLU A 156 13.75 -7.50 3.33
CA GLU A 156 14.11 -8.90 3.66
C GLU A 156 14.20 -9.22 5.16
N ASN A 157 14.43 -8.21 6.03
CA ASN A 157 14.64 -8.38 7.47
C ASN A 157 13.43 -7.95 8.32
N ASP A 158 12.24 -8.25 7.84
CA ASP A 158 11.01 -7.91 8.52
C ASP A 158 10.68 -8.94 9.62
N THR A 159 11.15 -8.67 10.83
CA THR A 159 11.33 -9.69 11.88
C THR A 159 10.06 -10.16 12.59
N SER A 160 8.89 -9.56 12.32
CA SER A 160 7.65 -9.83 13.08
C SER A 160 6.86 -11.04 12.58
N ALA A 161 7.10 -11.50 11.35
CA ALA A 161 6.32 -12.54 10.71
C ALA A 161 6.92 -13.96 10.86
N CYS A 162 6.04 -14.96 10.96
CA CYS A 162 6.41 -16.35 10.78
C CYS A 162 6.72 -16.63 9.31
N VAL A 163 7.92 -17.13 9.00
CA VAL A 163 8.24 -17.54 7.63
C VAL A 163 7.57 -18.87 7.32
N PHE A 164 6.71 -18.90 6.30
CA PHE A 164 6.07 -20.11 5.83
C PHE A 164 7.07 -21.01 5.10
N LYS A 165 7.07 -22.29 5.45
CA LYS A 165 7.82 -23.34 4.73
C LYS A 165 6.86 -24.42 4.24
N ASN A 166 6.03 -24.93 5.15
CA ASN A 166 4.94 -25.86 4.91
C ASN A 166 4.01 -25.86 6.14
N MET A 167 2.83 -26.46 6.02
CA MET A 167 1.81 -26.49 7.09
C MET A 167 2.25 -27.26 8.35
N LYS A 168 3.03 -28.32 8.18
CA LYS A 168 3.54 -29.14 9.30
C LYS A 168 4.53 -28.37 10.16
N ASP A 169 5.44 -27.61 9.56
CA ASP A 169 6.50 -26.85 10.23
C ASP A 169 6.08 -25.44 10.63
N LEU A 170 4.92 -24.96 10.14
CA LEU A 170 4.36 -23.69 10.57
C LEU A 170 4.15 -23.70 12.09
N LYS A 171 4.67 -22.67 12.77
CA LYS A 171 4.47 -22.51 14.21
C LYS A 171 3.01 -22.19 14.49
N SER A 172 2.48 -22.70 15.60
CA SER A 172 1.15 -22.29 16.08
C SER A 172 1.20 -20.85 16.62
N ASN A 173 0.04 -20.19 16.67
CA ASN A 173 -0.15 -18.83 17.22
C ASN A 173 0.60 -17.72 16.47
N CYS A 174 0.92 -17.94 15.18
CA CYS A 174 1.42 -16.87 14.34
C CYS A 174 0.30 -15.85 14.08
N SER A 175 0.56 -14.57 14.36
CA SER A 175 -0.34 -13.48 13.97
C SER A 175 -0.07 -13.00 12.54
N GLU A 176 1.16 -13.15 12.07
CA GLU A 176 1.58 -12.72 10.73
C GLU A 176 2.40 -13.84 10.08
N ILE A 177 2.16 -14.07 8.79
CA ILE A 177 2.90 -15.05 8.00
C ILE A 177 3.52 -14.37 6.79
N GLN A 178 4.79 -14.63 6.54
CA GLN A 178 5.49 -14.25 5.31
C GLN A 178 5.72 -15.48 4.44
N GLY A 179 5.28 -15.40 3.18
CA GLY A 179 5.41 -16.46 2.19
C GLY A 179 4.09 -16.91 1.61
N ASN A 180 4.17 -17.80 0.62
CA ASN A 180 3.03 -18.33 -0.10
C ASN A 180 2.54 -19.61 0.57
N ILE A 181 1.45 -19.51 1.31
CA ILE A 181 0.80 -20.61 2.01
C ILE A 181 0.11 -21.51 0.98
N SER A 182 0.41 -22.81 1.05
CA SER A 182 -0.23 -23.86 0.27
C SER A 182 -0.81 -24.90 1.24
N ILE A 183 -2.11 -25.17 1.10
CA ILE A 183 -2.85 -26.20 1.83
C ILE A 183 -3.36 -27.18 0.80
N ASN A 184 -2.82 -28.39 0.80
CA ASN A 184 -3.17 -29.45 -0.14
C ASN A 184 -3.95 -30.56 0.55
N SER A 185 -4.36 -31.57 -0.23
CA SER A 185 -4.91 -32.81 0.32
C SER A 185 -4.00 -33.40 1.41
N GLY A 186 -4.55 -33.63 2.61
CA GLY A 186 -3.83 -34.14 3.78
C GLY A 186 -3.21 -33.07 4.69
N ASP A 187 -3.18 -31.79 4.28
CA ASP A 187 -2.74 -30.67 5.13
C ASP A 187 -3.87 -30.15 6.04
N ASP A 188 -5.10 -30.63 5.87
CA ASP A 188 -6.30 -30.26 6.63
C ASP A 188 -6.12 -30.46 8.14
N VAL A 189 -5.28 -31.41 8.56
CA VAL A 189 -4.93 -31.64 9.97
C VAL A 189 -4.15 -30.47 10.62
N TYR A 190 -3.62 -29.54 9.83
CA TYR A 190 -2.79 -28.43 10.32
C TYR A 190 -3.47 -27.05 10.23
N ILE A 191 -4.67 -26.95 9.65
CA ILE A 191 -5.31 -25.66 9.32
C ILE A 191 -5.61 -24.80 10.55
N GLU A 192 -5.84 -25.42 11.72
CA GLU A 192 -6.05 -24.71 13.00
C GLU A 192 -4.87 -23.79 13.38
N LYS A 193 -3.67 -24.02 12.83
CA LYS A 193 -2.52 -23.12 13.03
C LYS A 193 -2.73 -21.73 12.40
N LEU A 194 -3.64 -21.61 11.44
CA LEU A 194 -3.96 -20.36 10.76
C LEU A 194 -5.02 -19.53 11.49
N LYS A 195 -5.65 -20.09 12.52
CA LYS A 195 -6.79 -19.46 13.21
C LYS A 195 -6.47 -18.10 13.83
N SER A 196 -5.23 -17.90 14.28
CA SER A 196 -4.75 -16.63 14.86
C SER A 196 -4.14 -15.66 13.84
N VAL A 197 -4.01 -16.08 12.57
CA VAL A 197 -3.31 -15.30 11.55
C VAL A 197 -4.17 -14.13 11.12
N ARG A 198 -3.65 -12.93 11.27
CA ARG A 198 -4.28 -11.66 10.89
C ARG A 198 -3.73 -11.11 9.59
N PHE A 199 -2.45 -11.33 9.31
CA PHE A 199 -1.77 -10.88 8.09
C PHE A 199 -1.07 -12.03 7.36
N VAL A 200 -1.26 -12.09 6.04
CA VAL A 200 -0.49 -12.92 5.13
C VAL A 200 0.25 -12.03 4.13
N TRP A 201 1.57 -12.02 4.21
CA TRP A 201 2.49 -11.35 3.30
C TRP A 201 2.93 -12.33 2.20
N GLY A 202 2.09 -12.49 1.19
CA GLY A 202 2.21 -13.46 0.11
C GLY A 202 0.83 -13.89 -0.39
N SER A 203 0.70 -15.17 -0.72
CA SER A 203 -0.58 -15.78 -1.13
C SER A 203 -1.03 -16.91 -0.21
N LEU A 204 -2.30 -17.27 -0.28
CA LEU A 204 -2.95 -18.41 0.34
C LEU A 204 -3.68 -19.21 -0.74
N THR A 205 -3.18 -20.41 -1.04
CA THR A 205 -3.83 -21.36 -1.94
C THR A 205 -4.30 -22.57 -1.16
N VAL A 206 -5.59 -22.88 -1.26
CA VAL A 206 -6.20 -24.09 -0.70
C VAL A 206 -6.68 -24.94 -1.86
N GLN A 207 -6.15 -26.15 -2.00
CA GLN A 207 -6.46 -26.99 -3.15
C GLN A 207 -6.66 -28.46 -2.82
N ASP A 208 -7.62 -29.08 -3.50
CA ASP A 208 -7.93 -30.51 -3.40
C ASP A 208 -8.14 -30.99 -1.94
N THR A 209 -8.76 -30.13 -1.12
CA THR A 209 -9.04 -30.42 0.28
C THR A 209 -10.51 -30.77 0.50
N ASN A 210 -10.77 -31.36 1.68
CA ASN A 210 -12.08 -31.78 2.15
C ASN A 210 -12.72 -30.76 3.10
N ILE A 211 -12.22 -29.53 3.16
CA ILE A 211 -12.78 -28.49 4.03
C ILE A 211 -14.21 -28.14 3.61
N THR A 212 -15.04 -27.82 4.59
CA THR A 212 -16.44 -27.39 4.39
C THR A 212 -16.61 -25.88 4.48
N ASP A 213 -15.68 -25.18 5.12
CA ASP A 213 -15.70 -23.74 5.31
C ASP A 213 -14.29 -23.17 5.51
N LEU A 214 -14.21 -21.84 5.67
CA LEU A 214 -12.98 -21.08 5.89
C LEU A 214 -12.86 -20.55 7.33
N SER A 215 -13.54 -21.16 8.31
CA SER A 215 -13.51 -20.71 9.70
C SER A 215 -12.12 -20.78 10.35
N PHE A 216 -11.23 -21.63 9.85
CA PHE A 216 -9.82 -21.66 10.24
C PHE A 216 -9.04 -20.39 9.85
N LEU A 217 -9.65 -19.47 9.09
CA LEU A 217 -9.15 -18.13 8.76
C LEU A 217 -9.95 -17.03 9.45
N GLU A 218 -10.66 -17.34 10.55
CA GLU A 218 -11.55 -16.38 11.20
C GLU A 218 -10.87 -15.06 11.58
N SER A 219 -9.58 -15.07 11.94
CA SER A 219 -8.84 -13.86 12.32
C SER A 219 -8.20 -13.13 11.14
N LEU A 220 -8.26 -13.67 9.92
CA LEU A 220 -7.57 -13.09 8.76
C LEU A 220 -8.17 -11.74 8.42
N GLU A 221 -7.36 -10.69 8.52
CA GLU A 221 -7.75 -9.32 8.18
C GLU A 221 -7.21 -8.88 6.83
N TYR A 222 -5.98 -9.29 6.51
CA TYR A 222 -5.27 -8.86 5.31
C TYR A 222 -4.50 -10.00 4.65
N ALA A 223 -4.60 -10.11 3.34
CA ALA A 223 -3.71 -10.89 2.50
C ALA A 223 -3.11 -9.98 1.44
N VAL A 224 -1.78 -9.92 1.35
CA VAL A 224 -1.04 -8.90 0.60
C VAL A 224 0.00 -9.58 -0.28
N SER A 225 -0.17 -9.49 -1.59
CA SER A 225 0.85 -9.85 -2.57
C SER A 225 1.32 -8.59 -3.29
N LEU A 226 2.62 -8.29 -3.21
CA LEU A 226 3.26 -7.29 -4.07
C LEU A 226 3.73 -7.90 -5.40
N ASN A 227 3.52 -9.21 -5.60
CA ASN A 227 3.77 -9.87 -6.87
C ASN A 227 2.54 -9.78 -7.75
N SER A 228 2.64 -9.02 -8.84
CA SER A 228 1.56 -8.76 -9.81
C SER A 228 1.18 -9.97 -10.67
N SER A 229 1.83 -11.12 -10.51
CA SER A 229 1.51 -12.37 -11.21
C SER A 229 0.75 -13.38 -10.35
N ILE A 230 0.49 -13.09 -9.07
CA ILE A 230 -0.13 -14.03 -8.12
C ILE A 230 -1.45 -13.47 -7.61
N ILE A 231 -2.54 -14.23 -7.79
CA ILE A 231 -3.81 -13.98 -7.09
C ILE A 231 -3.62 -14.35 -5.61
N PRO A 232 -3.76 -13.41 -4.65
CA PRO A 232 -3.44 -13.66 -3.25
C PRO A 232 -4.25 -14.76 -2.58
N ILE A 233 -5.55 -14.90 -2.84
CA ILE A 233 -6.35 -15.98 -2.25
C ILE A 233 -6.93 -16.84 -3.37
N ARG A 234 -6.64 -18.15 -3.33
CA ARG A 234 -7.10 -19.12 -4.33
C ARG A 234 -7.68 -20.35 -3.67
N LEU A 235 -8.87 -20.75 -4.10
CA LEU A 235 -9.52 -21.99 -3.69
C LEU A 235 -9.76 -22.85 -4.93
N ILE A 236 -9.08 -23.99 -5.01
CA ILE A 236 -9.03 -24.82 -6.21
C ILE A 236 -9.57 -26.22 -5.90
N SER A 237 -10.59 -26.67 -6.63
CA SER A 237 -11.14 -28.04 -6.53
C SER A 237 -11.56 -28.47 -5.11
N ASN A 238 -11.94 -27.54 -4.23
CA ASN A 238 -12.46 -27.85 -2.89
C ASN A 238 -13.97 -28.15 -3.00
N LYS A 239 -14.29 -29.41 -3.31
CA LYS A 239 -15.65 -29.85 -3.66
C LYS A 239 -16.65 -29.86 -2.50
N MET A 240 -16.16 -30.05 -1.28
CA MET A 240 -17.01 -30.08 -0.08
C MET A 240 -17.18 -28.71 0.57
N LEU A 241 -16.60 -27.65 -0.01
CA LEU A 241 -16.79 -26.30 0.49
C LEU A 241 -18.27 -25.92 0.36
N GLU A 242 -18.88 -25.48 1.47
CA GLU A 242 -20.27 -25.06 1.58
C GLU A 242 -20.39 -23.58 1.98
N SER A 243 -19.29 -22.98 2.45
CA SER A 243 -19.22 -21.57 2.86
C SER A 243 -17.86 -20.95 2.55
N ALA A 244 -17.87 -19.74 1.97
CA ALA A 244 -16.68 -18.94 1.68
C ALA A 244 -16.54 -17.71 2.62
N LYS A 245 -17.20 -17.73 3.77
CA LYS A 245 -17.22 -16.59 4.69
C LYS A 245 -15.83 -16.34 5.30
N LEU A 246 -15.38 -15.09 5.23
CA LEU A 246 -14.16 -14.58 5.85
C LEU A 246 -14.53 -13.35 6.70
N PRO A 247 -15.00 -13.54 7.94
CA PRO A 247 -15.75 -12.52 8.67
C PRO A 247 -14.93 -11.28 9.06
N ASN A 248 -13.62 -11.43 9.29
CA ASN A 248 -12.74 -10.33 9.66
C ASN A 248 -11.89 -9.81 8.49
N LEU A 249 -12.06 -10.35 7.29
CA LEU A 249 -11.27 -9.94 6.13
C LEU A 249 -11.63 -8.51 5.75
N LYS A 250 -10.66 -7.61 5.82
CA LYS A 250 -10.83 -6.19 5.52
C LYS A 250 -10.41 -5.87 4.09
N ARG A 251 -9.31 -6.47 3.63
CA ARG A 251 -8.74 -6.21 2.30
C ARG A 251 -7.82 -7.33 1.85
N VAL A 252 -7.99 -7.77 0.62
CA VAL A 252 -6.97 -8.53 -0.10
C VAL A 252 -6.31 -7.58 -1.08
N PHE A 253 -5.00 -7.42 -1.00
CA PHE A 253 -4.25 -6.46 -1.81
C PHE A 253 -3.33 -7.18 -2.79
N SER A 254 -3.44 -6.80 -4.06
CA SER A 254 -2.50 -7.14 -5.13
C SER A 254 -2.73 -6.22 -6.33
N GLN A 255 -1.69 -6.03 -7.15
CA GLN A 255 -1.78 -5.34 -8.44
C GLN A 255 -2.36 -6.22 -9.56
N THR A 256 -2.72 -7.48 -9.25
CA THR A 256 -3.47 -8.33 -10.18
C THR A 256 -4.88 -7.80 -10.42
N GLN A 257 -5.49 -8.20 -11.54
CA GLN A 257 -6.89 -7.89 -11.82
C GLN A 257 -7.86 -8.48 -10.80
N TYR A 258 -7.53 -9.64 -10.22
CA TYR A 258 -8.36 -10.37 -9.28
C TYR A 258 -7.57 -10.67 -8.00
N GLN A 259 -8.21 -10.52 -6.84
CA GLN A 259 -7.58 -10.70 -5.54
C GLN A 259 -7.99 -12.02 -4.88
N ILE A 260 -9.20 -12.50 -5.16
CA ILE A 260 -9.71 -13.79 -4.69
C ILE A 260 -10.22 -14.58 -5.89
N SER A 261 -9.85 -15.86 -5.98
CA SER A 261 -10.34 -16.76 -7.02
C SER A 261 -10.87 -18.07 -6.42
N PHE A 262 -12.06 -18.46 -6.89
CA PHE A 262 -12.61 -19.79 -6.69
C PHE A 262 -12.58 -20.51 -8.04
N GLU A 263 -11.89 -21.65 -8.09
CA GLU A 263 -11.75 -22.49 -9.25
C GLU A 263 -12.30 -23.88 -8.89
N ASN A 264 -13.36 -24.31 -9.58
CA ASN A 264 -13.97 -25.62 -9.44
C ASN A 264 -14.36 -25.97 -7.98
N SER A 265 -14.67 -24.97 -7.16
CA SER A 265 -14.90 -25.07 -5.70
C SER A 265 -16.34 -24.69 -5.32
N GLY A 266 -16.84 -25.21 -4.20
CA GLY A 266 -18.05 -24.66 -3.57
C GLY A 266 -19.41 -25.21 -3.99
N ASN A 267 -19.48 -26.43 -4.55
CA ASN A 267 -20.69 -27.21 -4.90
C ASN A 267 -22.02 -26.43 -5.10
N GLY A 268 -22.02 -25.36 -5.89
CA GLY A 268 -23.21 -24.59 -6.24
C GLY A 268 -23.65 -23.47 -5.26
N PHE A 269 -23.05 -23.31 -4.07
CA PHE A 269 -23.40 -22.19 -3.16
C PHE A 269 -22.84 -20.84 -3.63
N LEU A 270 -21.74 -20.85 -4.38
CA LEU A 270 -21.13 -19.65 -4.97
C LEU A 270 -21.95 -19.17 -6.18
N ASN A 271 -22.93 -18.32 -5.90
CA ASN A 271 -23.76 -17.59 -6.86
C ASN A 271 -23.36 -16.10 -6.89
N SER A 272 -24.03 -15.31 -7.74
CA SER A 272 -23.74 -13.88 -7.86
C SER A 272 -23.87 -13.14 -6.53
N ALA A 273 -24.90 -13.46 -5.74
CA ALA A 273 -25.15 -12.81 -4.46
C ALA A 273 -24.05 -13.09 -3.43
N ALA A 274 -23.65 -14.36 -3.25
CA ALA A 274 -22.60 -14.75 -2.32
C ALA A 274 -21.24 -14.15 -2.70
N CYS A 275 -20.94 -14.07 -4.00
CA CYS A 275 -19.72 -13.46 -4.53
C CYS A 275 -19.68 -11.95 -4.28
N LEU A 276 -20.80 -11.25 -4.55
CA LEU A 276 -20.92 -9.81 -4.30
C LEU A 276 -20.87 -9.46 -2.81
N ASP A 277 -21.44 -10.29 -1.94
CA ASP A 277 -21.37 -10.10 -0.48
C ASP A 277 -19.91 -10.10 0.01
N LEU A 278 -19.07 -11.00 -0.50
CA LEU A 278 -17.64 -11.02 -0.18
C LEU A 278 -16.93 -9.72 -0.63
N MET A 279 -17.26 -9.21 -1.82
CA MET A 279 -16.70 -7.95 -2.32
C MET A 279 -17.17 -6.73 -1.53
N GLN A 280 -18.44 -6.71 -1.08
CA GLN A 280 -19.00 -5.58 -0.32
C GLN A 280 -18.43 -5.49 1.10
N ASN A 281 -18.05 -6.63 1.69
CA ASN A 281 -17.46 -6.69 3.02
C ASN A 281 -15.95 -6.39 3.03
N THR A 282 -15.34 -6.17 1.87
CA THR A 282 -13.90 -5.93 1.72
C THR A 282 -13.61 -4.62 0.98
N THR A 283 -12.44 -4.03 1.20
CA THR A 283 -11.99 -2.81 0.51
C THR A 283 -11.23 -3.18 -0.76
N ASP A 284 -11.61 -2.61 -1.91
CA ASP A 284 -10.95 -2.78 -3.22
C ASP A 284 -10.54 -4.22 -3.57
N THR A 285 -11.39 -5.19 -3.24
CA THR A 285 -11.12 -6.62 -3.46
C THR A 285 -12.03 -7.13 -4.55
N VAL A 286 -11.44 -7.64 -5.64
CA VAL A 286 -12.16 -8.21 -6.78
C VAL A 286 -12.12 -9.73 -6.68
N VAL A 287 -13.31 -10.35 -6.78
CA VAL A 287 -13.50 -11.78 -6.69
C VAL A 287 -13.86 -12.35 -8.07
N ILE A 288 -13.30 -13.51 -8.40
CA ILE A 288 -13.66 -14.27 -9.61
C ILE A 288 -14.02 -15.72 -9.23
N VAL A 289 -15.05 -16.26 -9.88
CA VAL A 289 -15.52 -17.64 -9.67
C VAL A 289 -15.57 -18.34 -11.03
N ASP A 290 -14.79 -19.41 -11.21
CA ASP A 290 -14.72 -20.19 -12.45
C ASP A 290 -14.50 -19.34 -13.71
N GLY A 291 -13.63 -18.33 -13.60
CA GLY A 291 -13.34 -17.39 -14.70
C GLY A 291 -14.42 -16.32 -14.92
N LYS A 292 -15.47 -16.27 -14.09
CA LYS A 292 -16.61 -15.36 -14.23
C LYS A 292 -16.61 -14.30 -13.11
N GLN A 293 -16.89 -13.06 -13.47
CA GLN A 293 -17.13 -11.97 -12.51
C GLN A 293 -18.44 -12.21 -11.75
N CYS A 294 -18.52 -11.71 -10.52
CA CYS A 294 -19.66 -11.94 -9.63
C CYS A 294 -21.02 -11.62 -10.28
N GLU A 295 -21.12 -10.53 -11.06
CA GLU A 295 -22.36 -10.02 -11.64
C GLU A 295 -22.97 -10.92 -12.74
N VAL A 296 -22.19 -11.86 -13.28
CA VAL A 296 -22.59 -12.70 -14.42
C VAL A 296 -22.63 -14.19 -14.14
N ILE A 297 -22.26 -14.63 -12.92
CA ILE A 297 -22.25 -16.05 -12.53
C ILE A 297 -23.60 -16.70 -12.86
N ASP A 298 -24.71 -16.14 -12.36
CA ASP A 298 -26.01 -16.78 -12.51
C ASP A 298 -26.58 -16.67 -13.94
N ARG A 299 -26.26 -15.58 -14.66
CA ARG A 299 -26.67 -15.39 -16.07
C ARG A 299 -26.12 -16.48 -16.99
N THR A 300 -24.90 -16.95 -16.71
CA THR A 300 -24.24 -17.97 -17.53
C THR A 300 -24.69 -19.39 -17.15
N LYS A 301 -25.00 -19.65 -15.87
CA LYS A 301 -25.61 -20.93 -15.45
C LYS A 301 -26.94 -21.16 -16.16
N ASP A 302 -27.76 -20.12 -16.30
CA ASP A 302 -29.02 -20.19 -17.03
C ASP A 302 -28.83 -20.45 -18.54
N GLN A 303 -27.73 -20.00 -19.13
CA GLN A 303 -27.42 -20.25 -20.54
C GLN A 303 -26.87 -21.67 -20.77
N GLU A 304 -26.07 -22.19 -19.84
CA GLU A 304 -25.59 -23.58 -19.85
C GLU A 304 -26.73 -24.57 -19.56
N GLY A 305 -27.71 -24.18 -18.73
CA GLY A 305 -28.91 -24.96 -18.42
C GLY A 305 -30.00 -24.93 -19.52
N ASN A 306 -30.04 -23.89 -20.35
CA ASN A 306 -31.06 -23.71 -21.40
C ASN A 306 -30.63 -24.18 -22.80
N ASN A 307 -29.81 -25.22 -22.91
CA ASN A 307 -29.52 -25.86 -24.19
C ASN A 307 -30.69 -26.71 -24.76
N TYR A 308 -31.93 -26.36 -24.39
CA TYR A 308 -33.16 -26.76 -25.05
C TYR A 308 -34.04 -25.53 -25.31
N GLY A 309 -34.12 -25.11 -26.58
CA GLY A 309 -35.23 -24.30 -27.08
C GLY A 309 -34.89 -22.85 -27.42
N PHE A 310 -34.62 -22.60 -28.70
CA PHE A 310 -34.70 -21.28 -29.33
C PHE A 310 -36.06 -20.63 -29.04
N GLY A 311 -36.07 -19.48 -28.37
CA GLY A 311 -37.28 -18.69 -28.13
C GLY A 311 -36.94 -17.21 -27.88
N LYS A 312 -37.08 -16.41 -28.95
CA LYS A 312 -37.03 -14.93 -29.03
C LYS A 312 -37.06 -14.17 -27.69
N PHE A 313 -36.05 -13.33 -27.44
CA PHE A 313 -36.17 -12.20 -26.51
C PHE A 313 -35.63 -10.89 -27.09
N SER A 314 -36.37 -9.82 -26.79
CA SER A 314 -36.47 -8.54 -27.50
C SER A 314 -35.27 -7.59 -27.31
N MET A 315 -34.84 -6.94 -28.40
CA MET A 315 -33.78 -5.93 -28.51
C MET A 315 -34.07 -4.59 -27.79
N ALA A 316 -35.11 -4.48 -26.97
CA ALA A 316 -35.56 -3.21 -26.40
C ALA A 316 -34.76 -2.74 -25.15
N ASN A 317 -34.01 -3.62 -24.48
CA ASN A 317 -33.29 -3.27 -23.25
C ASN A 317 -31.80 -2.92 -23.44
N PHE A 318 -31.30 -2.93 -24.69
CA PHE A 318 -29.89 -2.65 -24.96
C PHE A 318 -29.55 -1.15 -25.09
N LEU A 319 -30.57 -0.28 -25.12
CA LEU A 319 -30.37 1.17 -25.33
C LEU A 319 -30.34 2.01 -24.04
N TRP A 320 -30.63 1.43 -22.87
CA TRP A 320 -30.58 2.18 -21.59
C TRP A 320 -29.21 2.14 -20.90
N ILE A 321 -28.33 1.18 -21.24
CA ILE A 321 -27.02 1.04 -20.58
C ILE A 321 -25.94 1.91 -21.24
N ILE A 322 -26.15 2.36 -22.50
CA ILE A 322 -25.20 3.26 -23.18
C ILE A 322 -25.32 4.71 -22.69
N PHE A 323 -26.40 5.09 -21.98
CA PHE A 323 -26.60 6.48 -21.54
C PHE A 323 -25.83 6.88 -20.28
N PHE A 324 -25.25 5.94 -19.52
CA PHE A 324 -24.49 6.24 -18.30
C PHE A 324 -22.96 6.29 -18.49
N ILE A 325 -22.44 6.00 -19.68
CA ILE A 325 -20.98 6.00 -19.96
C ILE A 325 -20.51 7.32 -20.62
N MET A 326 -21.41 8.26 -20.97
CA MET A 326 -21.04 9.54 -21.60
C MET A 326 -21.26 10.80 -20.77
N PHE A 327 -21.65 10.70 -19.49
CA PHE A 327 -21.70 11.86 -18.59
C PHE A 327 -21.11 11.52 -17.23
N ALA A 328 -19.77 11.45 -17.20
CA ALA A 328 -18.97 11.69 -16.01
C ALA A 328 -17.84 12.63 -16.47
N GLU A 329 -18.12 13.93 -16.42
CA GLU A 329 -17.08 14.96 -16.32
C GLU A 329 -16.52 14.98 -14.89
#